data_AF-A0A3E4YBS6-F1
#
_entry.id   AF-A0A3E4YBS6-F1
#
_cell.length_a   1.000
_cell.length_b   1.000
_cell.length_c   1.000
_cell.angle_alpha   90.00
_cell.angle_beta   90.00
_cell.angle_gamma   90.00
#
_symmetry.space_group_name_H-M   'P 1'
#
loop_
_entity.id
_entity.type
_entity.pdbx_description
1 polymer ?
#
loop_
_entity_poly.entity_id
_entity_poly.type
_entity_poly.pdbx_seq_one_letter_code
_entity_poly.pdbx_strand_id
1 'polypeptide(L)'
;MSFFSIKDFITSGRKSLDDKNYWSALSVALMLPSMCSRLAYADNPDEYKNSKWNDKNDHSKGKIYTNWEDKKCYIDWCNENIESIFLKKCLGEKYAEVLYELRCDIVHAGCANVYADNKGLYLSLGDRATNTDFTKYRIVDISVLCDNIFDCAERWSTHFGASGFKYTRVFDSGNNDDNLLYQRLCDEERTDYLKEQFDKENCIISNLNI
;
A
#
# COMPACT_ATOMS: atom_id res chain seq x y z
N MET A 1 -11.24 15.61 -10.50
CA MET A 1 -9.90 14.99 -10.52
C MET A 1 -9.79 14.07 -9.32
N SER A 2 -9.75 12.76 -9.57
CA SER A 2 -9.59 11.75 -8.53
C SER A 2 -8.12 11.49 -8.21
N PHE A 3 -7.89 10.98 -7.02
CA PHE A 3 -6.57 10.87 -6.44
C PHE A 3 -6.44 9.57 -5.69
N PHE A 4 -5.28 8.92 -5.77
CA PHE A 4 -4.97 7.77 -4.95
C PHE A 4 -5.05 8.12 -3.46
N SER A 5 -5.99 7.59 -2.67
CA SER A 5 -6.04 7.85 -1.22
C SER A 5 -6.01 6.59 -0.39
N ILE A 6 -5.32 6.64 0.77
CA ILE A 6 -5.42 5.61 1.81
C ILE A 6 -6.88 5.40 2.22
N LYS A 7 -7.67 6.47 2.25
CA LYS A 7 -9.10 6.41 2.58
C LYS A 7 -9.89 5.54 1.61
N ASP A 8 -9.53 5.53 0.33
CA ASP A 8 -10.22 4.72 -0.67
C ASP A 8 -9.92 3.22 -0.48
N PHE A 9 -8.68 2.88 -0.09
CA PHE A 9 -8.33 1.51 0.29
C PHE A 9 -9.08 1.06 1.54
N ILE A 10 -9.14 1.90 2.58
CA ILE A 10 -9.90 1.59 3.80
C ILE A 10 -11.39 1.37 3.46
N THR A 11 -11.98 2.26 2.68
CA THR A 11 -13.39 2.18 2.26
C THR A 11 -13.65 0.89 1.47
N SER A 12 -12.78 0.57 0.51
CA SER A 12 -12.89 -0.65 -0.30
C SER A 12 -12.67 -1.92 0.53
N GLY A 13 -11.75 -1.87 1.49
CA GLY A 13 -11.48 -2.97 2.43
C GLY A 13 -12.67 -3.26 3.33
N ARG A 14 -13.28 -2.23 3.94
CA ARG A 14 -14.51 -2.38 4.74
C ARG A 14 -15.68 -2.90 3.91
N LYS A 15 -15.88 -2.35 2.70
CA LYS A 15 -16.89 -2.87 1.78
C LYS A 15 -16.67 -4.35 1.45
N SER A 16 -15.41 -4.78 1.32
CA SER A 16 -15.09 -6.20 1.10
C SER A 16 -15.47 -7.06 2.30
N LEU A 17 -15.38 -6.55 3.54
CA LEU A 17 -15.91 -7.25 4.72
C LEU A 17 -17.45 -7.35 4.67
N ASP A 18 -18.14 -6.26 4.36
CA ASP A 18 -19.61 -6.22 4.25
C ASP A 18 -20.12 -7.21 3.20
N ASP A 19 -19.41 -7.30 2.07
CA ASP A 19 -19.70 -8.21 0.97
C ASP A 19 -19.20 -9.66 1.22
N LYS A 20 -18.70 -9.94 2.44
CA LYS A 20 -18.15 -11.24 2.89
C LYS A 20 -16.97 -11.75 2.05
N ASN A 21 -16.26 -10.84 1.39
CA ASN A 21 -15.01 -11.09 0.68
C ASN A 21 -13.81 -10.90 1.61
N TYR A 22 -13.69 -11.81 2.58
CA TYR A 22 -12.71 -11.72 3.67
C TYR A 22 -11.25 -11.71 3.21
N TRP A 23 -10.92 -12.44 2.13
CA TRP A 23 -9.54 -12.48 1.64
C TRP A 23 -9.13 -11.17 0.99
N SER A 24 -10.01 -10.54 0.18
CA SER A 24 -9.76 -9.20 -0.34
C SER A 24 -9.65 -8.18 0.77
N ALA A 25 -10.54 -8.23 1.77
CA ALA A 25 -10.45 -7.36 2.93
C ALA A 25 -9.13 -7.52 3.68
N LEU A 26 -8.71 -8.76 3.94
CA LEU A 26 -7.46 -9.07 4.64
C LEU A 26 -6.23 -8.62 3.86
N SER A 27 -6.19 -8.86 2.53
CA SER A 27 -5.09 -8.39 1.69
C SER A 27 -4.98 -6.86 1.73
N VAL A 28 -6.10 -6.13 1.68
CA VAL A 28 -6.09 -4.67 1.80
C VAL A 28 -5.63 -4.23 3.19
N ALA A 29 -6.20 -4.80 4.26
CA ALA A 29 -5.84 -4.49 5.63
C ALA A 29 -4.34 -4.69 5.88
N LEU A 30 -3.80 -5.84 5.50
CA LEU A 30 -2.39 -6.17 5.66
C LEU A 30 -1.46 -5.31 4.80
N MET A 31 -1.93 -4.64 3.75
CA MET A 31 -1.09 -3.75 2.94
C MET A 31 -1.05 -2.31 3.48
N LEU A 32 -2.05 -1.89 4.25
CA LEU A 32 -2.16 -0.51 4.74
C LEU A 32 -0.95 -0.04 5.55
N PRO A 33 -0.37 -0.80 6.49
CA PRO A 33 0.80 -0.34 7.23
C PRO A 33 2.01 -0.04 6.33
N SER A 34 2.22 -0.80 5.25
CA SER A 34 3.25 -0.47 4.24
C SER A 34 2.94 0.83 3.49
N MET A 35 1.67 1.11 3.20
CA MET A 35 1.28 2.37 2.54
C MET A 35 1.46 3.56 3.47
N CYS A 36 0.99 3.45 4.72
CA CYS A 36 1.08 4.50 5.72
C CYS A 36 2.53 4.80 6.11
N SER A 37 3.36 3.76 6.34
CA SER A 37 4.77 3.93 6.74
C SER A 37 5.61 4.69 5.72
N ARG A 38 5.40 4.45 4.43
CA ARG A 38 6.11 5.19 3.36
C ARG A 38 5.81 6.68 3.37
N LEU A 39 4.65 7.06 3.86
CA LEU A 39 4.24 8.46 3.99
C LEU A 39 4.74 9.03 5.32
N ALA A 40 4.62 8.27 6.41
CA ALA A 40 5.11 8.64 7.73
C ALA A 40 6.62 8.92 7.74
N TYR A 41 7.39 8.11 7.00
CA TYR A 41 8.85 8.13 7.05
C TYR A 41 9.49 8.73 5.79
N ALA A 42 8.72 9.44 4.97
CA ALA A 42 9.20 10.09 3.74
C ALA A 42 10.40 11.02 3.97
N ASP A 43 10.38 11.73 5.09
CA ASP A 43 11.40 12.72 5.46
C ASP A 43 12.60 12.11 6.21
N ASN A 44 12.59 10.80 6.48
CA ASN A 44 13.67 10.07 7.18
C ASN A 44 14.31 8.97 6.29
N PRO A 45 14.82 9.30 5.09
CA PRO A 45 15.29 8.31 4.14
C PRO A 45 16.52 7.53 4.60
N ASP A 46 17.37 8.10 5.47
CA ASP A 46 18.55 7.43 6.02
C ASP A 46 18.21 6.21 6.87
N GLU A 47 17.07 6.22 7.55
CA GLU A 47 16.65 5.13 8.43
C GLU A 47 15.76 4.11 7.72
N TYR A 48 14.96 4.56 6.75
CA TYR A 48 13.88 3.76 6.18
C TYR A 48 14.07 3.40 4.70
N LYS A 49 15.18 3.82 4.07
CA LYS A 49 15.54 3.43 2.70
C LYS A 49 16.96 2.90 2.61
N ASN A 50 17.11 1.88 1.78
CA ASN A 50 18.42 1.41 1.35
C ASN A 50 19.13 2.53 0.60
N SER A 51 20.40 2.74 0.91
CA SER A 51 21.21 3.77 0.29
C SER A 51 22.55 3.25 -0.21
N LYS A 52 23.09 3.93 -1.21
CA LYS A 52 24.46 3.74 -1.69
C LYS A 52 25.11 5.11 -1.82
N TRP A 53 26.39 5.22 -1.50
CA TRP A 53 27.13 6.45 -1.74
C TRP A 53 27.20 6.76 -3.23
N ASN A 54 27.00 8.03 -3.60
CA ASN A 54 27.17 8.52 -4.98
C ASN A 54 28.57 8.19 -5.50
N ASP A 55 29.56 8.32 -4.63
CA ASP A 55 30.96 8.01 -4.90
C ASP A 55 31.51 7.24 -3.69
N LYS A 56 32.08 6.06 -3.94
CA LYS A 56 32.62 5.20 -2.87
C LYS A 56 33.86 5.80 -2.20
N ASN A 57 34.54 6.74 -2.86
CA ASN A 57 35.78 7.33 -2.38
C ASN A 57 35.59 8.78 -1.90
N ASP A 58 34.44 9.40 -2.22
CA ASP A 58 34.11 10.77 -1.83
C ASP A 58 32.67 10.86 -1.30
N HIS A 59 32.52 10.65 0.00
CA HIS A 59 31.22 10.71 0.68
C HIS A 59 30.62 12.12 0.74
N SER A 60 31.38 13.18 0.38
CA SER A 60 30.84 14.55 0.32
C SER A 60 29.78 14.72 -0.79
N LYS A 61 29.79 13.81 -1.78
CA LYS A 61 28.81 13.79 -2.88
C LYS A 61 27.44 13.22 -2.47
N GLY A 62 27.26 12.83 -1.21
CA GLY A 62 25.99 12.38 -0.67
C GLY A 62 25.59 10.95 -1.07
N LYS A 63 24.36 10.59 -0.70
CA LYS A 63 23.79 9.25 -0.89
C LYS A 63 22.72 9.26 -1.98
N ILE A 64 22.64 8.15 -2.71
CA ILE A 64 21.48 7.78 -3.52
C ILE A 64 20.62 6.83 -2.69
N TYR A 65 19.38 7.22 -2.45
CA TYR A 65 18.37 6.34 -1.87
C TYR A 65 17.68 5.54 -2.95
N THR A 66 17.44 4.27 -2.65
CA THR A 66 16.86 3.31 -3.60
C THR A 66 15.47 2.87 -3.11
N ASN A 67 15.33 1.61 -2.72
CA ASN A 67 14.08 1.05 -2.24
C ASN A 67 13.91 1.23 -0.73
N TRP A 68 12.65 1.30 -0.31
CA TRP A 68 12.25 1.28 1.09
C TRP A 68 12.66 -0.03 1.77
N GLU A 69 13.06 0.07 3.04
CA GLU A 69 13.20 -1.08 3.93
C GLU A 69 11.81 -1.52 4.41
N ASP A 70 11.04 -2.12 3.51
CA ASP A 70 9.60 -2.36 3.67
C ASP A 70 9.26 -3.11 4.98
N LYS A 71 10.07 -4.11 5.37
CA LYS A 71 9.90 -4.83 6.65
C LYS A 71 10.03 -3.91 7.86
N LYS A 72 11.09 -3.09 7.91
CA LYS A 72 11.34 -2.15 9.01
C LYS A 72 10.24 -1.09 9.05
N CYS A 73 9.95 -0.45 7.92
CA CYS A 73 8.89 0.54 7.80
C CYS A 73 7.53 0.00 8.31
N TYR A 74 7.17 -1.22 7.90
CA TYR A 74 5.92 -1.84 8.30
C TYR A 74 5.86 -2.09 9.81
N ILE A 75 6.90 -2.72 10.37
CA ILE A 75 6.96 -3.09 11.79
C ILE A 75 6.93 -1.84 12.67
N ASP A 76 7.77 -0.86 12.36
CA ASP A 76 7.88 0.38 13.13
C ASP A 76 6.54 1.14 13.10
N TRP A 77 5.90 1.25 11.93
CA TRP A 77 4.61 1.91 11.83
C TRP A 77 3.52 1.17 12.58
N CYS A 78 3.48 -0.16 12.51
CA CYS A 78 2.55 -0.95 13.32
C CYS A 78 2.77 -0.67 14.80
N ASN A 79 4.01 -0.76 15.29
CA ASN A 79 4.34 -0.53 16.69
C ASN A 79 3.97 0.86 17.20
N GLU A 80 4.12 1.88 16.36
CA GLU A 80 3.80 3.27 16.69
C GLU A 80 2.29 3.58 16.62
N ASN A 81 1.54 2.95 15.71
CA ASN A 81 0.19 3.41 15.34
C ASN A 81 -0.92 2.40 15.62
N ILE A 82 -0.59 1.14 15.91
CA ILE A 82 -1.57 0.12 16.28
C ILE A 82 -1.67 0.04 17.81
N GLU A 83 -2.58 0.82 18.37
CA GLU A 83 -2.93 0.80 19.79
C GLU A 83 -4.02 -0.25 20.10
N SER A 84 -3.93 -1.42 19.48
CA SER A 84 -4.92 -2.48 19.68
C SER A 84 -4.45 -3.50 20.72
N ILE A 85 -5.04 -3.43 21.91
CA ILE A 85 -4.90 -4.47 22.95
C ILE A 85 -5.31 -5.84 22.38
N PHE A 86 -6.32 -5.84 21.52
CA PHE A 86 -6.79 -7.04 20.84
C PHE A 86 -5.68 -7.69 20.00
N LEU A 87 -5.01 -6.92 19.13
CA LEU A 87 -3.95 -7.46 18.26
C LEU A 87 -2.76 -7.96 19.06
N LYS A 88 -2.32 -7.21 20.08
CA LYS A 88 -1.24 -7.64 20.98
C LYS A 88 -1.58 -8.95 21.70
N LYS A 89 -2.83 -9.10 22.15
CA LYS A 89 -3.28 -10.33 22.82
C LYS A 89 -3.36 -11.53 21.87
N CYS A 90 -3.83 -11.30 20.64
CA CYS A 90 -4.06 -12.39 19.69
C CYS A 90 -2.80 -12.83 18.96
N LEU A 91 -1.93 -11.89 18.63
CA LEU A 91 -0.73 -12.13 17.82
C LEU A 91 0.56 -12.12 18.65
N GLY A 92 0.48 -11.84 19.95
CA GLY A 92 1.63 -11.85 20.86
C GLY A 92 2.36 -10.51 20.93
N GLU A 93 3.46 -10.50 21.68
CA GLU A 93 4.27 -9.28 21.87
C GLU A 93 4.88 -8.79 20.56
N LYS A 94 5.20 -9.72 19.65
CA LYS A 94 5.74 -9.46 18.31
C LYS A 94 4.65 -9.38 17.23
N TYR A 95 3.50 -8.80 17.58
CA TYR A 95 2.34 -8.76 16.68
C TYR A 95 2.67 -8.08 15.35
N ALA A 96 3.53 -7.05 15.34
CA ALA A 96 3.88 -6.31 14.13
C ALA A 96 4.66 -7.19 13.15
N GLU A 97 5.59 -8.00 13.64
CA GLU A 97 6.32 -8.99 12.87
C GLU A 97 5.38 -10.08 12.35
N VAL A 98 4.49 -10.59 13.20
CA VAL A 98 3.47 -11.59 12.83
C VAL A 98 2.55 -11.06 11.73
N LEU A 99 2.13 -9.79 11.80
CA LEU A 99 1.34 -9.14 10.75
C LEU A 99 2.14 -9.02 9.44
N TYR A 100 3.43 -8.68 9.51
CA TYR A 100 4.28 -8.58 8.32
C TYR A 100 4.49 -9.96 7.66
N GLU A 101 4.71 -11.00 8.46
CA GLU A 101 4.82 -12.39 7.98
C GLU A 101 3.50 -12.83 7.35
N LEU A 102 2.37 -12.61 8.03
CA LEU A 102 1.04 -12.93 7.53
C LEU A 102 0.76 -12.22 6.20
N ARG A 103 1.15 -10.96 6.06
CA ARG A 103 1.08 -10.22 4.78
C ARG A 103 1.90 -10.92 3.70
N CYS A 104 3.18 -11.20 3.96
CA CYS A 104 4.05 -11.85 2.97
C CYS A 104 3.49 -13.20 2.52
N ASP A 105 3.06 -14.00 3.49
CA ASP A 105 2.53 -15.34 3.30
C ASP A 105 1.21 -15.31 2.48
N ILE A 106 0.25 -14.49 2.89
CA ILE A 106 -1.05 -14.43 2.20
C ILE A 106 -0.95 -13.73 0.85
N VAL A 107 -0.24 -12.61 0.76
CA VAL A 107 -0.22 -11.76 -0.44
C VAL A 107 0.76 -12.29 -1.49
N HIS A 108 1.89 -12.89 -1.08
CA HIS A 108 2.91 -13.36 -2.02
C HIS A 108 2.94 -14.89 -2.18
N ALA A 109 2.74 -15.66 -1.11
CA ALA A 109 2.85 -17.12 -1.16
C ALA A 109 1.50 -17.84 -1.34
N GLY A 110 0.37 -17.17 -1.07
CA GLY A 110 -0.96 -17.76 -1.12
C GLY A 110 -1.22 -18.79 -0.02
N CYS A 111 -0.35 -18.89 0.97
CA CYS A 111 -0.49 -19.76 2.13
C CYS A 111 0.17 -19.12 3.35
N ALA A 112 -0.42 -19.29 4.53
CA ALA A 112 0.10 -18.77 5.78
C ALA A 112 0.44 -19.91 6.74
N ASN A 113 1.71 -19.99 7.16
CA ASN A 113 2.14 -20.89 8.22
C ASN A 113 2.82 -20.08 9.32
N VAL A 114 2.02 -19.26 9.98
CA VAL A 114 2.49 -18.25 10.92
C VAL A 114 2.45 -18.79 12.35
N TYR A 115 3.54 -18.58 13.08
CA TYR A 115 3.67 -18.95 14.49
C TYR A 115 3.83 -17.69 15.33
N ALA A 116 2.85 -17.43 16.18
CA ALA A 116 2.89 -16.35 17.17
C ALA A 116 3.16 -16.97 18.55
N ASP A 117 4.25 -16.60 19.21
CA ASP A 117 4.65 -17.14 20.52
C ASP A 117 4.72 -18.69 20.56
N ASN A 118 5.24 -19.31 19.50
CA ASN A 118 5.26 -20.77 19.30
C ASN A 118 3.87 -21.44 19.19
N LYS A 119 2.79 -20.66 19.05
CA LYS A 119 1.45 -21.16 18.77
C LYS A 119 1.13 -20.97 17.29
N GLY A 120 0.54 -21.99 16.67
CA GLY A 120 0.04 -21.86 15.29
C GLY A 120 -1.11 -20.84 15.21
N LEU A 121 -1.12 -20.02 14.18
CA LEU A 121 -2.19 -19.05 13.93
C LEU A 121 -3.16 -19.57 12.87
N TYR A 122 -4.43 -19.70 13.23
CA TYR A 122 -5.53 -20.03 12.32
C TYR A 122 -6.45 -18.85 12.16
N LEU A 123 -7.03 -18.71 10.97
CA LEU A 123 -7.98 -17.65 10.65
C LEU A 123 -9.40 -18.23 10.58
N SER A 124 -10.37 -17.55 11.18
CA SER A 124 -11.78 -17.89 11.08
C SER A 124 -12.57 -16.86 10.28
N LEU A 125 -13.62 -17.33 9.61
CA LEU A 125 -14.49 -16.57 8.72
C LEU A 125 -15.94 -16.63 9.22
N GLY A 126 -16.69 -15.53 9.09
CA GLY A 126 -18.14 -15.48 9.29
C GLY A 126 -18.60 -14.68 10.52
N ASP A 127 -19.87 -14.27 10.50
CA ASP A 127 -20.50 -13.27 11.39
C ASP A 127 -20.56 -13.64 12.90
N ARG A 128 -19.97 -14.77 13.32
CA ARG A 128 -19.92 -15.25 14.71
C ARG A 128 -18.56 -15.83 15.10
N ALA A 129 -17.53 -15.65 14.30
CA ALA A 129 -16.22 -16.16 14.65
C ALA A 129 -15.66 -15.39 15.84
N THR A 130 -15.36 -16.13 16.91
CA THR A 130 -14.76 -15.59 18.14
C THR A 130 -13.28 -15.94 18.20
N ASN A 131 -12.51 -15.02 18.75
CA ASN A 131 -11.08 -15.27 18.96
C ASN A 131 -10.91 -16.30 20.07
N THR A 132 -10.14 -17.35 19.78
CA THR A 132 -9.95 -18.46 20.70
C THR A 132 -8.46 -18.73 20.91
N ASP A 133 -8.02 -18.77 22.17
CA ASP A 133 -6.65 -19.07 22.54
C ASP A 133 -6.55 -20.48 23.15
N PHE A 134 -5.84 -21.37 22.48
CA PHE A 134 -5.53 -22.71 22.96
C PHE A 134 -4.04 -22.83 23.30
N THR A 135 -3.64 -23.93 23.93
CA THR A 135 -2.24 -24.16 24.31
C THR A 135 -1.30 -24.22 23.10
N LYS A 136 -1.75 -24.80 21.98
CA LYS A 136 -0.92 -25.03 20.78
C LYS A 136 -1.21 -24.06 19.63
N TYR A 137 -2.38 -23.44 19.61
CA TYR A 137 -2.79 -22.59 18.50
C TYR A 137 -3.78 -21.52 18.93
N ARG A 138 -3.91 -20.48 18.11
CA ARG A 138 -4.88 -19.40 18.24
C ARG A 138 -5.76 -19.36 17.00
N ILE A 139 -7.05 -19.08 17.19
CA ILE A 139 -8.00 -18.82 16.10
C ILE A 139 -8.35 -17.35 16.15
N VAL A 140 -8.12 -16.62 15.07
CA VAL A 140 -8.38 -15.18 14.95
C VAL A 140 -9.43 -14.91 13.88
N ASP A 141 -10.43 -14.13 14.24
CA ASP A 141 -11.45 -13.69 13.29
C ASP A 141 -10.89 -12.65 12.31
N ILE A 142 -11.04 -12.91 11.01
CA ILE A 142 -10.52 -12.02 9.96
C ILE A 142 -11.21 -10.65 10.00
N SER A 143 -12.51 -10.59 10.26
CA SER A 143 -13.26 -9.33 10.27
C SER A 143 -12.73 -8.41 11.37
N VAL A 144 -12.60 -8.94 12.59
CA VAL A 144 -12.06 -8.21 13.74
C VAL A 144 -10.60 -7.80 13.50
N LEU A 145 -9.78 -8.68 12.93
CA LEU A 145 -8.39 -8.35 12.56
C LEU A 145 -8.35 -7.18 11.56
N CYS A 146 -9.13 -7.27 10.49
CA CYS A 146 -9.19 -6.23 9.45
C CYS A 146 -9.70 -4.90 10.00
N ASP A 147 -10.81 -4.91 10.73
CA ASP A 147 -11.40 -3.70 11.32
C ASP A 147 -10.43 -3.00 12.27
N ASN A 148 -9.70 -3.75 13.11
CA ASN A 148 -8.68 -3.15 13.97
C ASN A 148 -7.59 -2.44 13.16
N ILE A 149 -7.13 -3.04 12.05
CA ILE A 149 -6.11 -2.41 11.20
C ILE A 149 -6.70 -1.20 10.46
N PHE A 150 -7.92 -1.32 9.93
CA PHE A 150 -8.63 -0.23 9.25
C PHE A 150 -8.85 0.97 10.18
N ASP A 151 -9.32 0.74 11.40
CA ASP A 151 -9.55 1.79 12.41
C ASP A 151 -8.24 2.52 12.75
N CYS A 152 -7.13 1.78 12.93
CA CYS A 152 -5.83 2.38 13.23
C CYS A 152 -5.31 3.21 12.05
N ALA A 153 -5.40 2.68 10.82
CA ALA A 153 -4.98 3.38 9.62
C ALA A 153 -5.85 4.62 9.32
N GLU A 154 -7.16 4.52 9.56
CA GLU A 154 -8.10 5.63 9.40
C GLU A 154 -7.82 6.76 10.40
N ARG A 155 -7.61 6.40 11.67
CA ARG A 155 -7.21 7.36 12.70
C ARG A 155 -5.90 8.04 12.32
N TRP A 156 -4.87 7.27 11.99
CA TRP A 156 -3.57 7.81 11.60
C TRP A 156 -3.69 8.74 10.39
N SER A 157 -4.34 8.29 9.31
CA SER A 157 -4.45 9.08 8.07
C SER A 157 -5.22 10.40 8.28
N THR A 158 -6.25 10.38 9.13
CA THR A 158 -7.00 11.59 9.50
C THR A 158 -6.11 12.60 10.24
N HIS A 159 -5.30 12.15 11.21
CA HIS A 159 -4.41 13.03 12.00
C HIS A 159 -3.18 13.50 11.23
N PHE A 160 -2.62 12.63 10.39
CA PHE A 160 -1.46 12.95 9.55
C PHE A 160 -1.77 14.06 8.53
N GLY A 161 -3.05 14.36 8.28
CA GLY A 161 -3.45 15.28 7.20
C GLY A 161 -3.24 14.64 5.83
N ALA A 162 -3.33 13.30 5.76
CA ALA A 162 -3.13 12.51 4.56
C ALA A 162 -4.04 12.91 3.39
N SER A 163 -5.14 13.63 3.66
CA SER A 163 -5.98 14.25 2.64
C SER A 163 -5.24 15.26 1.75
N GLY A 164 -4.04 15.71 2.14
CA GLY A 164 -3.22 16.69 1.42
C GLY A 164 -2.08 16.12 0.55
N PHE A 165 -1.98 14.81 0.30
CA PHE A 165 -0.83 14.27 -0.44
C PHE A 165 -0.77 14.72 -1.91
N LYS A 166 0.46 14.73 -2.46
CA LYS A 166 0.71 14.74 -3.91
C LYS A 166 0.40 13.36 -4.47
N TYR A 167 -0.86 13.13 -4.74
CA TYR A 167 -1.37 11.84 -5.15
C TYR A 167 -0.93 11.47 -6.58
N THR A 168 -0.71 10.18 -6.81
CA THR A 168 -0.86 9.60 -8.14
C THR A 168 -2.24 9.99 -8.65
N ARG A 169 -2.28 10.71 -9.77
CA ARG A 169 -3.52 11.10 -10.43
C ARG A 169 -4.22 9.84 -10.93
N VAL A 170 -5.51 9.71 -10.63
CA VAL A 170 -6.35 8.63 -11.12
C VAL A 170 -7.48 9.28 -11.90
N PHE A 171 -7.78 8.77 -13.08
CA PHE A 171 -8.94 9.19 -13.85
C PHE A 171 -10.08 8.23 -13.57
N ASP A 172 -11.08 8.68 -12.83
CA ASP A 172 -12.33 7.95 -12.68
C ASP A 172 -13.24 8.23 -13.88
N SER A 173 -13.40 7.26 -14.78
CA SER A 173 -14.29 7.39 -15.95
C SER A 173 -15.77 7.57 -15.58
N GLY A 174 -16.18 7.20 -14.35
CA GLY A 174 -17.50 7.47 -13.80
C GLY A 174 -17.67 8.91 -13.32
N ASN A 175 -16.57 9.64 -13.11
CA ASN A 175 -16.57 11.06 -12.80
C ASN A 175 -16.46 11.88 -14.09
N ASN A 176 -17.44 12.77 -14.32
CA ASN A 176 -17.52 13.55 -15.55
C ASN A 176 -16.30 14.46 -15.77
N ASP A 177 -15.80 15.09 -14.71
CA ASP A 177 -14.66 16.03 -14.82
C ASP A 177 -13.36 15.28 -15.09
N ASP A 178 -13.17 14.11 -14.49
CA ASP A 178 -12.02 13.24 -14.75
C ASP A 178 -12.03 12.73 -16.19
N ASN A 179 -13.18 12.26 -16.67
CA ASN A 179 -13.32 11.80 -18.04
C ASN A 179 -13.04 12.95 -19.04
N LEU A 180 -13.55 14.15 -18.78
CA LEU A 180 -13.30 15.31 -19.65
C LEU A 180 -11.83 15.71 -19.68
N LEU A 181 -11.15 15.70 -18.52
CA LEU A 181 -9.72 15.98 -18.45
C LEU A 181 -8.91 14.89 -19.16
N TYR A 182 -9.25 13.62 -18.97
CA TYR A 182 -8.61 12.49 -19.65
C TYR A 182 -8.69 12.63 -21.17
N GLN A 183 -9.88 12.89 -21.71
CA GLN A 183 -10.07 13.06 -23.16
C GLN A 183 -9.23 14.21 -23.72
N ARG A 184 -9.19 15.36 -23.03
CA ARG A 184 -8.37 16.50 -23.46
C ARG A 184 -6.88 16.16 -23.54
N LEU A 185 -6.35 15.47 -22.53
CA LEU A 185 -4.95 15.05 -22.55
C LEU A 185 -4.66 14.07 -23.69
N CYS A 186 -5.60 13.15 -23.96
CA CYS A 186 -5.47 12.24 -25.10
C CYS A 186 -5.54 12.97 -26.44
N ASP A 187 -6.38 14.00 -26.57
CA ASP A 187 -6.49 14.80 -27.79
C ASP A 187 -5.21 15.59 -28.07
N GLU A 188 -4.58 16.16 -27.03
CA GLU A 188 -3.29 16.85 -27.12
C GLU A 188 -2.18 15.90 -27.60
N GLU A 189 -2.00 14.76 -26.92
CA GLU A 189 -0.99 13.75 -27.29
C GLU A 189 -1.22 13.19 -28.70
N ARG A 190 -2.49 12.95 -29.07
CA ARG A 190 -2.84 12.50 -30.42
C ARG A 190 -2.51 13.54 -31.47
N THR A 191 -2.73 14.82 -31.17
CA THR A 191 -2.41 15.94 -32.07
C THR A 191 -0.90 16.03 -32.28
N ASP A 192 -0.12 15.93 -31.21
CA ASP A 192 1.35 15.95 -31.27
C ASP A 192 1.90 14.76 -32.07
N TYR A 193 1.36 13.55 -31.83
CA TYR A 193 1.73 12.37 -32.60
C TYR A 193 1.44 12.53 -34.10
N LEU A 194 0.24 13.01 -34.48
CA LEU A 194 -0.11 13.22 -35.88
C LEU A 194 0.78 14.27 -36.55
N LYS A 195 1.14 15.33 -35.82
CA LYS A 195 2.08 16.35 -36.28
C LYS A 195 3.47 15.76 -36.53
N GLU A 196 3.97 14.93 -35.61
CA GLU A 196 5.25 14.23 -35.83
C GLU A 196 5.23 13.33 -37.08
N GLN A 197 4.15 12.60 -37.32
CA GLN A 197 4.05 11.74 -38.50
C GLN A 197 4.04 12.56 -39.79
N PHE A 198 3.26 13.65 -39.81
CA PHE A 198 3.24 14.58 -40.94
C PHE A 198 4.62 15.18 -41.22
N ASP A 199 5.33 15.63 -40.18
CA ASP A 199 6.67 16.19 -40.32
C ASP A 199 7.68 15.14 -40.81
N LYS A 200 7.60 13.90 -40.32
CA LYS A 200 8.45 12.78 -40.78
C LYS A 200 8.23 12.45 -42.25
N GLU A 201 6.97 12.34 -42.70
CA GLU A 201 6.64 12.09 -44.11
C GLU A 201 7.18 13.21 -45.03
N ASN A 202 7.02 14.46 -44.63
CA ASN A 202 7.51 15.60 -45.42
C ASN A 202 9.04 15.74 -45.41
N CYS A 203 9.72 15.32 -44.35
CA CYS A 203 11.18 15.23 -44.31
C CYS A 203 11.74 14.11 -45.21
N ILE A 204 10.98 13.03 -45.40
CA ILE A 204 11.37 11.93 -46.31
C ILE A 204 11.18 12.38 -47.77
N ILE A 205 10.09 13.09 -48.07
CA ILE A 205 9.80 13.61 -49.42
C ILE A 205 10.83 14.68 -49.83
N SER A 206 11.30 15.52 -48.91
CA SER A 206 12.33 16.52 -49.21
C SER A 206 13.71 15.89 -49.49
N ASN A 207 14.04 14.76 -48.85
CA ASN A 207 15.29 14.03 -49.07
C ASN A 207 15.29 13.10 -50.30
N LEU A 208 14.12 12.74 -50.83
CA LEU A 208 13.98 11.95 -52.06
C LEU A 208 14.00 12.80 -53.36
N ASN A 209 13.92 14.13 -53.22
CA ASN A 209 13.95 15.08 -54.34
C ASN A 209 15.33 15.75 -54.54
N ILE A 210 16.40 15.13 -54.03
CA ILE A 210 17.82 15.45 -54.31
C ILE A 210 18.41 14.27 -55.10
#